data_AF-A0A1U8KM59-F1
#
_entry.id   AF-A0A1U8KM59-F1
#
_cell.length_a   1.000
_cell.length_b   1.000
_cell.length_c   1.000
_cell.angle_alpha   90.00
_cell.angle_beta   90.00
_cell.angle_gamma   90.00
#
_symmetry.space_group_name_H-M   'P 1'
#
loop_
_entity.id
_entity.type
_entity.pdbx_description
1 polymer ?
#
loop_
_entity_poly.entity_id
_entity_poly.type
_entity_poly.pdbx_seq_one_letter_code
_entity_poly.pdbx_strand_id
1 'polypeptide(L)'
;MAAEEGKTADAQFFHLLSNLLHQVEALTNQEEVELRSKIEALGLEVTKVPSKSTHSLDELEIARELDKLSAKLDGVDEMISSAMAADPQVRSLLSGTADVWMPVITANADERRNLAASISTDNPLGNNEDDNKPDN
;
A
#
# COMPACT_ATOMS: atom_id res chain seq x y z
N MET A 1 -3.73 -8.22 -13.45
CA MET A 1 -4.93 -7.37 -13.39
C MET A 1 -4.91 -6.45 -12.17
N ALA A 2 -4.84 -6.96 -10.93
CA ALA A 2 -4.81 -6.10 -9.72
C ALA A 2 -3.71 -5.00 -9.69
N ALA A 3 -2.51 -5.27 -10.20
CA ALA A 3 -1.42 -4.28 -10.25
C ALA A 3 -1.66 -3.15 -11.27
N GLU A 4 -2.46 -3.39 -12.32
CA GLU A 4 -2.87 -2.36 -13.28
C GLU A 4 -4.02 -1.52 -12.68
N GLU A 5 -4.96 -2.17 -11.99
CA GLU A 5 -6.10 -1.51 -11.32
C GLU A 5 -5.64 -0.52 -10.23
N GLY A 6 -4.70 -0.92 -9.36
CA GLY A 6 -4.11 -0.01 -8.37
C GLY A 6 -3.42 1.20 -9.02
N LYS A 7 -2.69 0.96 -10.11
CA LYS A 7 -2.01 2.01 -10.88
C LYS A 7 -2.99 3.00 -11.53
N THR A 8 -4.16 2.52 -11.96
CA THR A 8 -5.23 3.39 -12.48
C THR A 8 -5.94 4.18 -11.39
N ALA A 9 -6.10 3.62 -10.18
CA ALA A 9 -6.67 4.33 -9.04
C ALA A 9 -5.72 5.44 -8.55
N ASP A 10 -4.42 5.15 -8.47
CA ASP A 10 -3.39 6.12 -8.13
C ASP A 10 -3.37 7.29 -9.13
N ALA A 11 -3.41 7.00 -10.43
CA ALA A 11 -3.45 8.02 -11.47
C ALA A 11 -4.68 8.94 -11.34
N GLN A 12 -5.86 8.37 -11.04
CA GLN A 12 -7.09 9.15 -10.82
C GLN A 12 -6.98 10.04 -9.57
N PHE A 13 -6.39 9.53 -8.48
CA PHE A 13 -6.17 10.28 -7.26
C PHE A 13 -5.21 11.46 -7.47
N PHE A 14 -4.07 11.25 -8.12
CA PHE A 14 -3.12 12.33 -8.42
C PHE A 14 -3.72 13.37 -9.37
N HIS A 15 -4.52 12.96 -10.35
CA HIS A 15 -5.26 13.90 -11.21
C HIS A 15 -6.25 14.77 -10.41
N LEU A 16 -6.97 14.19 -9.44
CA LEU A 16 -7.85 14.95 -8.55
C LEU A 16 -7.06 15.97 -7.71
N LEU A 17 -5.94 15.57 -7.10
CA LEU A 17 -5.10 16.46 -6.30
C LEU A 17 -4.57 17.64 -7.13
N SER A 18 -4.12 17.38 -8.36
CA SER A 18 -3.71 18.43 -9.29
C SER A 18 -4.84 19.40 -9.64
N ASN A 19 -6.06 18.90 -9.84
CA ASN A 19 -7.21 19.75 -10.15
C ASN A 19 -7.64 20.62 -8.96
N LEU A 20 -7.64 20.05 -7.74
CA LEU A 20 -7.92 20.80 -6.52
C LEU A 20 -6.89 21.90 -6.31
N LEU A 21 -5.61 21.60 -6.54
CA LEU A 21 -4.55 22.59 -6.43
C LEU A 21 -4.73 23.74 -7.42
N HIS A 22 -5.00 23.46 -8.70
CA HIS A 22 -5.28 24.50 -9.69
C HIS A 22 -6.49 25.36 -9.30
N GLN A 23 -7.52 24.76 -8.71
CA GLN A 23 -8.69 25.50 -8.25
C GLN A 23 -8.37 26.43 -7.08
N VAL A 24 -7.54 25.99 -6.14
CA VAL A 24 -7.05 26.84 -5.04
C VAL A 24 -6.23 27.99 -5.59
N GLU A 25 -5.26 27.73 -6.47
CA GLU A 25 -4.42 28.77 -7.08
C GLU A 25 -5.23 29.80 -7.87
N ALA A 26 -6.31 29.37 -8.55
CA ALA A 26 -7.22 30.28 -9.24
C ALA A 26 -8.07 31.14 -8.29
N LEU A 27 -8.48 30.59 -7.14
CA LEU A 27 -9.26 31.31 -6.13
C LEU A 27 -8.41 32.29 -5.31
N THR A 28 -7.16 31.93 -5.01
CA THR A 28 -6.23 32.75 -4.22
C THR A 28 -5.41 33.70 -5.08
N ASN A 29 -5.38 33.47 -6.40
CA ASN A 29 -4.51 34.14 -7.37
C ASN A 29 -3.02 34.09 -6.96
N GLN A 30 -2.64 33.00 -6.29
CA GLN A 30 -1.29 32.76 -5.78
C GLN A 30 -0.88 31.32 -6.06
N GLU A 31 0.33 31.15 -6.56
CA GLU A 31 0.90 29.83 -6.85
C GLU A 31 1.29 29.09 -5.57
N GLU A 32 0.94 27.81 -5.50
CA GLU A 32 1.16 26.93 -4.33
C GLU A 32 2.31 25.95 -4.62
N VAL A 33 3.52 26.50 -4.77
CA VAL A 33 4.73 25.75 -5.16
C VAL A 33 5.05 24.61 -4.17
N GLU A 34 4.83 24.82 -2.87
CA GLU A 34 5.09 23.80 -1.85
C GLU A 34 4.13 22.60 -1.98
N LEU A 35 2.83 22.85 -2.23
CA LEU A 35 1.86 21.79 -2.43
C LEU A 35 2.12 21.02 -3.72
N ARG A 36 2.58 21.69 -4.79
CA ARG A 36 3.03 21.00 -6.02
C ARG A 36 4.14 20.01 -5.71
N SER A 37 5.18 20.45 -4.99
CA SER A 37 6.30 19.59 -4.61
C SER A 37 5.86 18.42 -3.71
N LYS A 38 4.91 18.64 -2.79
CA LYS A 38 4.37 17.56 -1.94
C LYS A 38 3.59 16.52 -2.75
N ILE A 39 2.78 16.95 -3.72
CA ILE A 39 2.03 16.04 -4.60
C ILE A 39 2.99 15.23 -5.47
N GLU A 40 4.02 15.86 -6.03
CA GLU A 40 5.05 15.17 -6.82
C GLU A 40 5.81 14.13 -5.99
N ALA A 41 6.26 14.50 -4.79
CA ALA A 41 6.94 13.59 -3.88
C ALA A 41 6.07 12.38 -3.50
N LEU A 42 4.78 12.62 -3.24
CA LEU A 42 3.82 11.56 -2.93
C LEU A 42 3.62 10.63 -4.14
N GLY A 43 3.56 11.18 -5.37
CA GLY A 43 3.49 10.39 -6.61
C GLY A 43 4.69 9.47 -6.79
N LEU A 44 5.89 9.98 -6.51
CA LEU A 44 7.11 9.17 -6.55
C LEU A 44 7.11 8.07 -5.48
N GLU A 45 6.60 8.34 -4.27
CA GLU A 45 6.55 7.35 -3.19
C GLU A 45 5.58 6.21 -3.49
N VAL A 46 4.37 6.52 -4.00
CA VAL A 46 3.32 5.52 -4.29
C VAL A 46 3.76 4.55 -5.39
N THR A 47 4.63 4.99 -6.30
CA THR A 47 5.15 4.12 -7.39
C THR A 47 6.34 3.25 -6.98
N LYS A 48 6.88 3.42 -5.75
CA LYS A 48 7.98 2.58 -5.28
C LYS A 48 7.48 1.18 -4.96
N VAL A 49 7.73 0.27 -5.88
CA VAL A 49 7.63 -1.17 -5.63
C VAL A 49 9.05 -1.72 -5.47
N PRO A 50 9.35 -2.53 -4.44
CA PRO A 50 10.63 -3.21 -4.36
C PRO A 50 10.89 -3.99 -5.65
N SER A 51 11.99 -3.67 -6.35
CA SER A 51 12.41 -4.41 -7.53
C SER A 51 12.53 -5.89 -7.18
N LYS A 52 11.95 -6.77 -8.02
CA LYS A 52 12.17 -8.21 -7.85
C LYS A 52 13.67 -8.47 -7.94
N SER A 53 14.25 -9.10 -6.92
CA SER A 53 15.64 -9.56 -6.98
C SER A 53 15.77 -10.53 -8.15
N THR A 54 16.49 -10.13 -9.19
CA THR A 54 16.89 -11.02 -10.30
C THR A 54 18.13 -11.84 -9.96
N HIS A 55 18.68 -11.67 -8.75
CA HIS A 55 19.92 -12.28 -8.31
C HIS A 55 19.62 -13.50 -7.42
N SER A 56 19.97 -14.69 -7.90
CA SER A 56 20.03 -15.89 -7.07
C SER A 56 21.24 -15.76 -6.15
N LEU A 57 20.99 -15.65 -4.85
CA LEU A 57 22.03 -15.59 -3.83
C LEU A 57 22.59 -16.99 -3.58
N ASP A 58 23.91 -17.09 -3.44
CA ASP A 58 24.56 -18.31 -2.95
C ASP A 58 24.33 -18.49 -1.43
N GLU A 59 24.50 -19.70 -0.89
CA GLU A 59 24.22 -20.01 0.53
C GLU A 59 24.96 -19.09 1.50
N LEU A 60 26.21 -18.74 1.19
CA LEU A 60 27.04 -17.84 2.00
C LEU A 60 26.53 -16.39 1.94
N GLU A 61 26.01 -15.97 0.81
CA GLU A 61 25.40 -14.64 0.63
C GLU A 61 24.04 -14.55 1.32
N ILE A 62 23.25 -15.64 1.29
CA ILE A 62 22.01 -15.76 2.05
C ILE A 62 22.30 -15.58 3.53
N ALA A 63 23.29 -16.29 4.09
CA ALA A 63 23.66 -16.15 5.50
C ALA A 63 24.05 -14.70 5.84
N ARG A 64 24.84 -14.06 4.99
CA ARG A 64 25.24 -12.66 5.20
C ARG A 64 24.07 -11.68 5.15
N GLU A 65 23.14 -11.85 4.21
CA GLU A 65 21.95 -11.00 4.15
C GLU A 65 21.00 -11.29 5.31
N LEU A 66 20.89 -12.54 5.79
CA LEU A 66 20.16 -12.88 7.01
C LEU A 66 20.78 -12.22 8.26
N ASP A 67 22.10 -12.25 8.42
CA ASP A 67 22.79 -11.57 9.53
C ASP A 67 22.52 -10.06 9.52
N LYS A 68 22.60 -9.45 8.33
CA LYS A 68 22.31 -8.03 8.14
C LYS A 68 20.84 -7.70 8.40
N LEU A 69 19.91 -8.57 8.01
CA LEU A 69 18.48 -8.42 8.30
C LEU A 69 18.22 -8.55 9.80
N SER A 70 18.89 -9.49 10.48
CA SER A 70 18.82 -9.64 11.94
C SER A 70 19.26 -8.36 12.65
N ALA A 71 20.41 -7.81 12.29
CA ALA A 71 20.91 -6.58 12.90
C ALA A 71 19.97 -5.37 12.67
N LYS A 72 19.31 -5.31 11.50
CA LYS A 72 18.30 -4.29 11.23
C LYS A 72 17.04 -4.49 12.08
N LEU A 73 16.62 -5.75 12.29
CA LEU A 73 15.47 -6.08 13.10
C LEU A 73 15.70 -5.67 14.56
N ASP A 74 16.90 -5.91 15.09
CA ASP A 74 17.29 -5.48 16.44
C ASP A 74 17.17 -3.95 16.61
N GLY A 75 17.64 -3.19 15.61
CA GLY A 75 17.53 -1.72 15.64
C GLY A 75 16.07 -1.21 15.54
N VAL A 76 15.24 -1.87 14.73
CA VAL A 76 13.80 -1.55 14.64
C VAL A 76 13.09 -1.87 15.96
N ASP A 77 13.42 -2.99 16.61
CA ASP A 77 12.85 -3.36 17.92
C ASP A 77 13.20 -2.33 19.00
N GLU A 78 14.44 -1.85 19.03
CA GLU A 78 14.86 -0.78 19.95
C GLU A 78 14.08 0.52 19.70
N MET A 79 13.95 0.93 18.44
CA MET A 79 13.19 2.12 18.05
C MET A 79 11.71 2.03 18.45
N ILE A 80 11.09 0.87 18.19
CA ILE A 80 9.68 0.63 18.55
C ILE A 80 9.52 0.61 20.07
N SER A 81 10.39 -0.08 20.79
CA SER A 81 10.37 -0.13 22.25
C SER A 81 10.50 1.27 22.86
N SER A 82 11.41 2.09 22.34
CA SER A 82 11.57 3.50 22.74
C SER A 82 10.31 4.33 22.47
N ALA A 83 9.74 4.21 21.26
CA ALA A 83 8.53 4.94 20.89
C ALA A 83 7.30 4.52 21.72
N MET A 84 7.14 3.22 21.99
CA MET A 84 6.06 2.68 22.82
C MET A 84 6.19 3.08 24.30
N ALA A 85 7.42 3.25 24.80
CA ALA A 85 7.68 3.73 26.15
C ALA A 85 7.44 5.25 26.28
N ALA A 86 7.76 6.01 25.24
CA ALA A 86 7.61 7.46 25.21
C ALA A 86 6.14 7.91 25.07
N ASP A 87 5.31 7.16 24.31
CA ASP A 87 3.93 7.55 24.05
C ASP A 87 2.95 6.34 24.08
N PRO A 88 2.01 6.30 25.07
CA PRO A 88 0.95 5.29 25.13
C PRO A 88 0.02 5.25 23.91
N GLN A 89 -0.20 6.38 23.23
CA GLN A 89 -1.03 6.42 22.02
C GLN A 89 -0.34 5.71 20.85
N VAL A 90 0.98 5.93 20.69
CA VAL A 90 1.79 5.20 19.70
C VAL A 90 1.76 3.70 19.98
N ARG A 91 1.86 3.30 21.25
CA ARG A 91 1.72 1.89 21.64
C ARG A 91 0.36 1.30 21.22
N SER A 92 -0.73 1.99 21.51
CA SER A 92 -2.07 1.54 21.13
C SER A 92 -2.23 1.44 19.62
N LEU A 93 -1.68 2.40 18.87
CA LEU A 93 -1.74 2.43 17.42
C LEU A 93 -0.93 1.29 16.80
N LEU A 94 0.31 1.08 17.25
CA LEU A 94 1.17 0.00 16.75
C LEU A 94 0.58 -1.37 17.08
N SER A 95 0.00 -1.53 18.27
CA SER A 95 -0.71 -2.76 18.64
C SER A 95 -1.92 -3.02 17.73
N GLY A 96 -2.78 -2.03 17.50
CA GLY A 96 -3.93 -2.20 16.60
C GLY A 96 -3.54 -2.39 15.14
N THR A 97 -2.42 -1.81 14.72
CA THR A 97 -1.86 -2.01 13.37
C THR A 97 -1.28 -3.41 13.21
N ALA A 98 -0.69 -3.98 14.26
CA ALA A 98 -0.18 -5.35 14.25
C ALA A 98 -1.29 -6.37 13.98
N ASP A 99 -2.49 -6.18 14.52
CA ASP A 99 -3.64 -7.07 14.28
C ASP A 99 -4.04 -7.14 12.79
N VAL A 100 -3.85 -6.03 12.05
CA VAL A 100 -4.16 -5.95 10.62
C VAL A 100 -3.04 -6.55 9.77
N TRP A 101 -1.78 -6.26 10.10
CA TRP A 101 -0.64 -6.63 9.25
C TRP A 101 -0.01 -7.98 9.57
N MET A 102 -0.09 -8.46 10.82
CA MET A 102 0.47 -9.78 11.19
C MET A 102 -0.07 -10.92 10.31
N PRO A 103 -1.40 -11.05 10.07
CA PRO A 103 -1.93 -12.07 9.19
C PRO A 103 -1.41 -11.97 7.75
N VAL A 104 -1.14 -10.76 7.25
CA VAL A 104 -0.63 -10.54 5.89
C VAL A 104 0.86 -10.88 5.78
N ILE A 105 1.64 -10.51 6.80
CA ILE A 105 3.10 -10.71 6.84
C ILE A 105 3.44 -12.19 7.04
N THR A 106 2.71 -12.88 7.93
CA THR A 106 2.96 -14.30 8.23
C THR A 106 2.25 -15.25 7.27
N ALA A 107 1.37 -14.75 6.41
CA ALA A 107 0.66 -15.55 5.42
C ALA A 107 1.63 -16.38 4.56
N ASN A 108 1.35 -17.67 4.44
CA ASN A 108 2.04 -18.55 3.50
C ASN A 108 1.59 -18.27 2.05
N ALA A 109 2.19 -18.99 1.09
CA ALA A 109 1.92 -18.75 -0.33
C ALA A 109 0.44 -18.96 -0.71
N ASP A 110 -0.24 -19.93 -0.10
CA ASP A 110 -1.63 -20.27 -0.38
C ASP A 110 -2.60 -19.28 0.29
N GLU A 111 -2.32 -18.87 1.53
CA GLU A 111 -3.04 -17.81 2.23
C GLU A 111 -2.96 -16.48 1.46
N ARG A 112 -1.77 -16.11 0.96
CA ARG A 112 -1.58 -14.92 0.11
C ARG A 112 -2.37 -14.97 -1.19
N ARG A 113 -2.52 -16.16 -1.80
CA ARG A 113 -3.35 -16.34 -3.00
C ARG A 113 -4.83 -16.13 -2.69
N ASN A 114 -5.31 -16.63 -1.56
CA ASN A 114 -6.69 -16.44 -1.11
C ASN A 114 -7.00 -14.97 -0.76
N LEU A 115 -6.06 -14.26 -0.12
CA LEU A 115 -6.15 -12.82 0.13
C LEU A 115 -6.32 -12.02 -1.18
N ALA A 116 -5.52 -12.33 -2.20
CA ALA A 116 -5.61 -11.70 -3.52
C ALA A 116 -6.92 -12.06 -4.26
N ALA A 117 -7.43 -13.28 -4.09
CA ALA A 117 -8.68 -13.73 -4.70
C ALA A 117 -9.90 -13.03 -4.07
N SER A 118 -9.91 -12.84 -2.75
CA SER A 118 -11.00 -12.16 -2.04
C SER A 118 -11.19 -10.70 -2.44
N ILE A 119 -10.11 -10.01 -2.84
CA ILE A 119 -10.18 -8.65 -3.38
C ILE A 119 -10.88 -8.60 -4.74
N SER A 120 -10.86 -9.70 -5.52
CA SER A 120 -11.45 -9.76 -6.85
C SER A 120 -12.96 -10.06 -6.84
N THR A 121 -13.52 -10.47 -5.70
CA THR A 121 -14.93 -10.93 -5.57
C THR A 121 -15.90 -9.86 -5.06
N ASP A 122 -15.43 -8.69 -4.61
CA ASP A 122 -16.27 -7.59 -4.12
C ASP A 122 -16.82 -6.67 -5.23
N ASN A 123 -17.14 -7.23 -6.41
CA ASN A 123 -17.99 -6.56 -7.39
C ASN A 123 -19.45 -7.01 -7.15
N PRO A 124 -20.35 -6.16 -6.60
CA PRO A 124 -21.75 -6.49 -6.48
C PRO A 124 -22.43 -6.27 -7.83
N LEU A 125 -22.19 -7.15 -8.79
CA LEU A 125 -23.09 -7.29 -9.93
C LEU A 125 -24.23 -8.18 -9.48
N GLY A 126 -25.27 -7.52 -8.93
CA GLY A 126 -26.60 -8.07 -8.86
C GLY A 126 -27.05 -8.43 -10.27
N ASN A 127 -27.02 -9.73 -10.58
CA ASN A 127 -27.65 -10.26 -11.77
C ASN A 127 -29.17 -10.14 -11.55
N ASN A 128 -29.76 -9.05 -12.03
CA ASN A 128 -31.14 -9.08 -12.45
C ASN A 128 -31.18 -9.97 -13.69
N GLU A 129 -31.57 -11.23 -13.51
CA GLU A 129 -31.94 -12.10 -14.61
C GLU A 129 -33.13 -11.43 -15.33
N ASP A 130 -32.86 -10.92 -16.53
CA ASP A 130 -33.88 -10.41 -17.45
C ASP A 130 -34.89 -11.52 -17.75
N ASP A 131 -36.13 -11.30 -17.28
CA ASP A 131 -37.33 -11.90 -17.83
C ASP A 131 -37.42 -11.59 -19.33
N ASN A 132 -37.00 -12.53 -20.17
CA ASN A 132 -37.44 -12.55 -21.56
C ASN A 132 -37.86 -13.97 -21.96
N LYS A 133 -39.09 -14.30 -21.55
CA LYS A 133 -39.84 -15.45 -22.04
C LYS A 133 -40.36 -15.11 -23.45
N PRO A 134 -39.99 -15.86 -24.51
CA PRO A 134 -40.68 -15.73 -25.78
C PRO A 134 -42.06 -16.39 -25.65
N ASP A 135 -43.11 -15.64 -25.95
CA ASP A 135 -44.45 -16.19 -26.15
C ASP A 135 -44.45 -17.11 -27.37
N ASN A 136 -44.81 -18.37 -27.15
CA ASN A 136 -45.47 -19.22 -28.13
C ASN A 136 -46.39 -20.23 -27.42
#